data_AF-A0A2T5LZ95-F1
#
_entry.id   AF-A0A2T5LZ95-F1
#
_cell.length_a   1.000
_cell.length_b   1.000
_cell.length_c   1.000
_cell.angle_alpha   90.00
_cell.angle_beta   90.00
_cell.angle_gamma   90.00
#
_symmetry.space_group_name_H-M   'P 1'
#
loop_
_entity.id
_entity.type
_entity.pdbx_description
1 polymer ?
#
loop_
_entity_poly.entity_id
_entity_poly.type
_entity_poly.pdbx_seq_one_letter_code
_entity_poly.pdbx_strand_id
1 'polypeptide(L)'
;MYRARAPWDCPEVSGNESLESQFSCDMSSYSYPGTLVPDTYQVRINSARGYKAALHNPRVSEDAKQHASKMLQEIHDEEARRKPYKSAEPVKDPARIAAGLKGAQHNPRVSGEGKHRATEKLHEMGRDNPEC
;
A
#
# COMPACT_ATOMS: atom_id res chain seq x y z
N MET A 1 -14.39 21.49 -45.03
CA MET A 1 -13.94 21.66 -43.63
C MET A 1 -13.83 20.27 -43.01
N TYR A 2 -12.61 19.74 -42.85
CA TYR A 2 -12.40 18.44 -42.22
C TYR A 2 -12.16 18.65 -40.72
N ARG A 3 -13.01 18.06 -39.86
CA ARG A 3 -12.72 17.95 -38.42
C ARG A 3 -11.84 16.71 -38.22
N ALA A 4 -10.64 16.90 -37.70
CA ALA A 4 -9.80 15.78 -37.26
C ALA A 4 -10.42 15.16 -35.99
N ARG A 5 -10.56 13.83 -35.96
CA ARG A 5 -10.93 13.09 -34.74
C ARG A 5 -9.78 13.12 -33.75
N ALA A 6 -10.12 13.21 -32.46
CA ALA A 6 -9.14 13.20 -31.40
C ALA A 6 -8.60 11.78 -31.18
N PRO A 7 -7.35 11.60 -30.71
CA PRO A 7 -6.75 10.28 -30.49
C PRO A 7 -7.43 9.43 -29.41
N TRP A 8 -8.48 9.95 -28.76
CA TRP A 8 -9.29 9.26 -27.74
C TRP A 8 -10.66 8.82 -28.26
N ASP A 9 -10.97 9.08 -29.54
CA ASP A 9 -12.22 8.64 -30.14
C ASP A 9 -12.19 7.13 -30.35
N CYS A 10 -12.91 6.39 -29.49
CA CYS A 10 -13.08 4.95 -29.62
C CYS A 10 -13.71 4.61 -30.98
N PRO A 11 -13.15 3.65 -31.73
CA PRO A 11 -13.78 3.19 -32.96
C PRO A 11 -15.07 2.44 -32.60
N GLU A 12 -16.17 2.77 -33.29
CA GLU A 12 -17.37 1.94 -33.27
C GLU A 12 -17.03 0.62 -33.97
N VAL A 13 -16.89 -0.44 -33.16
CA VAL A 13 -16.71 -1.80 -33.68
C VAL A 13 -18.08 -2.32 -34.08
N SER A 14 -18.43 -2.13 -35.35
CA SER A 14 -19.48 -2.91 -36.00
C SER A 14 -18.87 -4.19 -36.54
N GLY A 15 -19.31 -5.34 -36.04
CA GLY A 15 -19.02 -6.62 -36.68
C GLY A 15 -18.27 -7.60 -35.78
N ASN A 16 -18.95 -8.70 -35.53
CA ASN A 16 -18.50 -9.97 -35.00
C ASN A 16 -17.34 -10.59 -35.80
N GLU A 17 -16.09 -10.29 -35.45
CA GLU A 17 -14.95 -11.10 -35.90
C GLU A 17 -14.13 -11.64 -34.74
N SER A 18 -13.84 -12.94 -34.84
CA SER A 18 -13.32 -13.83 -33.81
C SER A 18 -11.93 -13.40 -33.31
N LEU A 19 -11.86 -13.01 -32.04
CA LEU A 19 -10.64 -12.56 -31.35
C LEU A 19 -9.75 -13.71 -30.83
N GLU A 20 -9.82 -14.92 -31.41
CA GLU A 20 -9.07 -16.07 -30.88
C GLU A 20 -7.75 -16.36 -31.62
N SER A 21 -7.48 -15.72 -32.77
CA SER A 21 -6.34 -16.12 -33.62
C SER A 21 -5.07 -15.25 -33.53
N GLN A 22 -5.03 -14.19 -32.72
CA GLN A 22 -3.85 -13.30 -32.65
C GLN A 22 -3.16 -13.23 -31.28
N PHE A 23 -3.63 -13.97 -30.28
CA PHE A 23 -2.98 -14.07 -28.97
C PHE A 23 -1.98 -15.25 -28.88
N SER A 24 -1.27 -15.54 -29.97
CA SER A 24 -0.18 -16.54 -29.99
C SER A 24 1.18 -15.86 -30.13
N CYS A 25 1.48 -14.96 -29.19
CA CYS A 25 2.84 -14.49 -28.94
C CYS A 25 3.13 -14.74 -27.47
N ASP A 26 4.09 -15.63 -27.27
CA ASP A 26 4.59 -16.21 -26.03
C ASP A 26 4.75 -15.19 -24.88
N MET A 27 3.72 -15.13 -24.02
CA MET A 27 3.72 -14.39 -22.74
C MET A 27 4.42 -15.17 -21.61
N SER A 28 5.14 -16.27 -21.90
CA SER A 28 5.75 -17.12 -20.87
C SER A 28 7.06 -16.54 -20.31
N SER A 29 7.74 -15.66 -21.06
CA SER A 29 9.07 -15.13 -20.66
C SER A 29 9.03 -13.77 -19.96
N TYR A 30 7.89 -13.07 -19.98
CA TYR A 30 7.76 -11.80 -19.26
C TYR A 30 7.52 -12.08 -17.78
N SER A 31 8.60 -12.13 -17.01
CA SER A 31 8.54 -11.94 -15.57
C SER A 31 8.09 -10.50 -15.30
N TYR A 32 6.78 -10.27 -15.25
CA TYR A 32 6.22 -9.00 -14.82
C TYR A 32 6.43 -8.86 -13.30
N PRO A 33 7.24 -7.90 -12.82
CA PRO A 33 7.22 -7.50 -11.41
C PRO A 33 5.91 -6.73 -11.16
N GLY A 34 4.80 -7.46 -11.13
CA GLY A 34 3.47 -6.88 -11.22
C GLY A 34 2.35 -7.92 -11.26
N THR A 35 2.66 -9.21 -11.31
CA THR A 35 1.72 -10.22 -10.86
C THR A 35 1.50 -9.98 -9.37
N LEU A 36 0.46 -9.19 -9.06
CA LEU A 36 -0.17 -9.15 -7.75
C LEU A 36 -0.45 -10.60 -7.39
N VAL A 37 0.43 -11.19 -6.59
CA VAL A 37 0.15 -12.46 -5.93
C VAL A 37 -1.12 -12.16 -5.14
N PRO A 38 -2.29 -12.71 -5.53
CA PRO A 38 -3.59 -12.30 -4.97
C PRO A 38 -3.68 -12.61 -3.47
N ASP A 39 -2.71 -13.38 -2.96
CA ASP A 39 -2.60 -13.80 -1.58
C ASP A 39 -1.72 -12.92 -0.69
N THR A 40 -1.22 -11.76 -1.15
CA THR A 40 -0.59 -10.85 -0.17
C THR A 40 -1.65 -10.41 0.85
N TYR A 41 -1.32 -10.58 2.14
CA TYR A 41 -2.17 -10.19 3.26
C TYR A 41 -2.67 -8.74 3.14
N GLN A 42 -1.79 -7.84 2.66
CA GLN A 42 -2.12 -6.44 2.45
C GLN A 42 -3.24 -6.22 1.42
N VAL A 43 -3.28 -7.01 0.34
CA VAL A 43 -4.35 -6.95 -0.66
C VAL A 43 -5.67 -7.39 -0.04
N ARG A 44 -5.68 -8.47 0.75
CA ARG A 44 -6.89 -8.94 1.45
C ARG A 44 -7.46 -7.88 2.41
N ILE A 45 -6.62 -7.25 3.23
CA ILE A 45 -7.03 -6.16 4.12
C ILE A 45 -7.60 -4.98 3.33
N ASN A 46 -6.88 -4.54 2.28
CA ASN A 46 -7.28 -3.36 1.51
C ASN A 46 -8.60 -3.61 0.77
N SER A 47 -8.79 -4.82 0.22
CA SER A 47 -10.04 -5.25 -0.40
C SER A 47 -11.18 -5.27 0.62
N ALA A 48 -10.97 -5.86 1.81
CA ALA A 48 -11.98 -5.85 2.88
C ALA A 48 -12.37 -4.42 3.29
N ARG A 49 -11.39 -3.50 3.40
CA ARG A 49 -11.66 -2.08 3.67
C ARG A 49 -12.49 -1.43 2.56
N GLY A 50 -12.17 -1.71 1.30
CA GLY A 50 -12.91 -1.19 0.15
C GLY A 50 -14.36 -1.66 0.13
N TYR A 51 -14.60 -2.95 0.34
CA TYR A 51 -15.96 -3.50 0.38
C TYR A 51 -16.78 -2.93 1.56
N LYS A 52 -16.18 -2.75 2.74
CA LYS A 52 -16.85 -2.07 3.86
C LYS A 52 -17.23 -0.64 3.52
N ALA A 53 -16.34 0.09 2.83
CA ALA A 53 -16.65 1.45 2.38
C ALA A 53 -17.81 1.48 1.38
N ALA A 54 -17.87 0.50 0.46
CA ALA A 54 -18.97 0.38 -0.50
C ALA A 54 -20.34 0.15 0.18
N LEU A 55 -20.39 -0.68 1.23
CA LEU A 55 -21.61 -0.92 2.00
C LEU A 55 -22.18 0.34 2.66
N HIS A 56 -21.31 1.21 3.16
CA HIS A 56 -21.72 2.45 3.86
C HIS A 56 -21.98 3.63 2.91
N ASN A 57 -21.59 3.54 1.65
CA ASN A 57 -21.75 4.63 0.70
C ASN A 57 -23.21 4.68 0.17
N PRO A 58 -23.97 5.76 0.41
CA PRO A 58 -25.35 5.88 -0.08
C PRO A 58 -25.45 5.96 -1.62
N ARG A 59 -24.35 6.27 -2.32
CA ARG A 59 -24.31 6.37 -3.80
C ARG A 59 -24.07 5.03 -4.49
N VAL A 60 -23.79 3.96 -3.75
CA VAL A 60 -23.57 2.62 -4.31
C VAL A 60 -24.92 1.91 -4.46
N SER A 61 -25.11 1.22 -5.59
CA SER A 61 -26.33 0.44 -5.86
C SER A 61 -26.50 -0.72 -4.88
N GLU A 62 -27.73 -1.18 -4.72
CA GLU A 62 -28.03 -2.28 -3.78
C GLU A 62 -27.35 -3.58 -4.21
N ASP A 63 -27.36 -3.90 -5.51
CA ASP A 63 -26.68 -5.09 -6.07
C ASP A 63 -25.18 -5.08 -5.77
N ALA A 64 -24.54 -3.90 -5.88
CA ALA A 64 -23.11 -3.75 -5.58
C ALA A 64 -22.83 -3.92 -4.08
N LYS A 65 -23.75 -3.51 -3.20
CA LYS A 65 -23.63 -3.75 -1.76
C LYS A 65 -23.80 -5.21 -1.42
N GLN A 66 -24.77 -5.91 -2.02
CA GLN A 66 -24.94 -7.35 -1.83
C GLN A 66 -23.68 -8.12 -2.25
N HIS A 67 -23.11 -7.77 -3.40
CA HIS A 67 -21.83 -8.33 -3.84
C HIS A 67 -20.69 -8.04 -2.84
N ALA A 68 -20.55 -6.78 -2.40
CA ALA A 68 -19.54 -6.41 -1.40
C ALA A 68 -19.70 -7.19 -0.08
N SER A 69 -20.94 -7.42 0.36
CA SER A 69 -21.24 -8.23 1.55
C SER A 69 -20.83 -9.69 1.36
N LYS A 70 -21.07 -10.28 0.18
CA LYS A 70 -20.65 -11.65 -0.15
C LYS A 70 -19.13 -11.77 -0.16
N MET A 71 -18.43 -10.83 -0.80
CA MET A 71 -16.96 -10.82 -0.85
C MET A 71 -16.34 -10.66 0.55
N LEU A 72 -16.98 -9.91 1.46
CA LEU A 72 -16.52 -9.79 2.85
C LEU A 72 -16.67 -11.06 3.68
N GLN A 73 -17.59 -11.96 3.32
CA GLN A 73 -17.70 -13.26 3.97
C GLN A 73 -16.60 -14.22 3.49
N GLU A 74 -16.25 -14.13 2.21
CA GLU A 74 -15.18 -14.92 1.59
C GLU A 74 -13.80 -14.45 2.05
N ILE A 75 -13.59 -13.13 2.09
CA ILE A 75 -12.39 -12.51 2.64
C ILE A 75 -12.54 -12.55 4.16
N HIS A 76 -12.12 -13.65 4.77
CA HIS A 76 -12.12 -13.89 6.22
C HIS A 76 -11.26 -12.83 6.96
N ASP A 77 -11.79 -11.61 7.10
CA ASP A 77 -11.10 -10.40 7.60
C ASP A 77 -10.62 -10.59 9.05
N GLU A 78 -11.36 -11.39 9.82
CA GLU A 78 -10.92 -11.81 11.15
C GLU A 78 -9.63 -12.63 11.10
N GLU A 79 -9.47 -13.57 10.16
CA GLU A 79 -8.25 -14.37 10.07
C GLU A 79 -7.06 -13.52 9.59
N ALA A 80 -7.32 -12.58 8.68
CA ALA A 80 -6.36 -11.58 8.26
C ALA A 80 -5.88 -10.74 9.47
N ARG A 81 -6.81 -10.19 10.27
CA ARG A 81 -6.46 -9.39 11.46
C ARG A 81 -5.81 -10.21 12.58
N ARG A 82 -6.08 -11.52 12.66
CA ARG A 82 -5.77 -12.37 13.83
C ARG A 82 -4.45 -13.14 13.74
N LYS A 83 -3.66 -13.06 12.66
CA LYS A 83 -2.32 -13.68 12.60
C LYS A 83 -1.25 -12.75 12.00
N PRO A 84 -0.06 -12.71 12.62
CA PRO A 84 0.21 -11.87 13.78
C PRO A 84 1.14 -10.70 13.43
N TYR A 85 1.13 -9.70 14.28
CA TYR A 85 2.21 -8.72 14.46
C TYR A 85 3.50 -9.43 14.95
N LYS A 86 4.09 -10.29 14.11
CA LYS A 86 5.42 -10.89 14.29
C LYS A 86 6.09 -11.10 12.94
N SER A 87 6.44 -10.01 12.27
CA SER A 87 7.51 -9.99 11.28
C SER A 87 7.91 -8.53 11.03
N ALA A 88 9.08 -8.17 11.56
CA ALA A 88 9.71 -6.85 11.52
C ALA A 88 8.90 -5.76 12.24
N GLU A 89 9.33 -5.42 13.47
CA GLU A 89 9.34 -4.01 13.89
C GLU A 89 9.73 -3.19 12.65
N PRO A 90 8.98 -2.14 12.26
CA PRO A 90 9.41 -1.29 11.16
C PRO A 90 10.84 -0.89 11.51
N VAL A 91 11.82 -1.34 10.71
CA VAL A 91 13.23 -1.10 10.96
C VAL A 91 13.40 0.40 10.84
N LYS A 92 13.27 1.09 11.97
CA LYS A 92 13.31 2.54 12.05
C LYS A 92 14.68 2.92 11.54
N ASP A 93 14.70 3.78 10.52
CA ASP A 93 15.93 4.27 9.95
C ASP A 93 16.81 4.85 11.08
N PRO A 94 18.03 4.30 11.29
CA PRO A 94 18.91 4.75 12.36
C PRO A 94 19.26 6.24 12.25
N ALA A 95 19.24 6.82 11.05
CA ALA A 95 19.44 8.25 10.85
C ALA A 95 18.27 9.07 11.42
N ARG A 96 17.03 8.60 11.24
CA ARG A 96 15.83 9.26 11.81
C ARG A 96 15.81 9.16 13.33
N ILE A 97 16.20 8.00 13.88
CA ILE A 97 16.34 7.84 15.34
C ILE A 97 17.37 8.83 15.88
N ALA A 98 18.55 8.89 15.26
CA ALA A 98 19.60 9.82 15.68
C ALA A 98 19.15 11.29 15.61
N ALA A 99 18.46 11.69 14.54
CA ALA A 99 17.92 13.04 14.41
C ALA A 99 16.93 13.39 15.54
N GLY A 100 16.04 12.46 15.89
CA GLY A 100 15.09 12.63 17.00
C GLY A 100 15.79 12.78 18.36
N LEU A 101 16.83 11.96 18.60
CA LEU A 101 17.62 12.02 19.84
C LEU A 101 18.42 13.33 19.94
N LYS A 102 19.02 13.80 18.83
CA LYS A 102 19.67 15.13 18.77
C LYS A 102 18.67 16.25 19.06
N GLY A 103 17.46 16.16 18.51
CA GLY A 103 16.36 17.08 18.83
C GLY A 103 16.00 17.07 20.33
N ALA A 104 15.98 15.90 20.96
CA ALA A 104 15.72 15.77 22.39
C ALA A 104 16.81 16.42 23.26
N GLN A 105 18.08 16.36 22.86
CA GLN A 105 19.20 17.01 23.59
C GLN A 105 19.02 18.53 23.69
N HIS A 106 18.55 19.19 22.62
CA HIS A 106 18.41 20.64 22.58
C HIS A 106 17.05 21.16 23.06
N ASN A 107 16.04 20.29 23.15
CA ASN A 107 14.68 20.71 23.52
C ASN A 107 14.61 21.14 25.00
N PRO A 108 14.22 22.39 25.32
CA PRO A 108 14.10 22.87 26.70
C PRO A 108 12.97 22.19 27.48
N ARG A 109 12.01 21.55 26.79
CA ARG A 109 10.90 20.79 27.40
C ARG A 109 11.29 19.38 27.81
N VAL A 110 12.47 18.91 27.43
CA VAL A 110 12.98 17.58 27.81
C VAL A 110 13.76 17.70 29.12
N SER A 111 13.52 16.79 30.05
CA SER A 111 14.21 16.75 31.34
C SER A 111 15.72 16.48 31.18
N GLY A 112 16.52 16.87 32.17
CA GLY A 112 17.96 16.60 32.18
C GLY A 112 18.29 15.12 32.00
N GLU A 113 17.57 14.23 32.68
CA GLU A 113 17.68 12.78 32.51
C GLU A 113 17.30 12.32 31.10
N GLY A 114 16.25 12.90 30.50
CA GLY A 114 15.84 12.58 29.13
C GLY A 114 16.90 12.96 28.10
N LYS A 115 17.58 14.09 28.30
CA LYS A 115 18.72 14.53 27.49
C LYS A 115 19.90 13.60 27.64
N HIS A 116 20.22 13.18 28.87
CA HIS A 116 21.31 12.25 29.15
C HIS A 116 21.11 10.91 28.44
N ARG A 117 19.92 10.31 28.56
CA ARG A 117 19.56 9.07 27.86
C ARG A 117 19.65 9.20 26.35
N ALA A 118 19.27 10.37 25.80
CA ALA A 118 19.39 10.61 24.36
C ALA A 118 20.86 10.64 23.90
N THR A 119 21.75 11.20 24.71
CA THR A 119 23.20 11.20 24.47
C THR A 119 23.79 9.79 24.52
N GLU A 120 23.47 9.02 25.56
CA GLU A 120 23.92 7.63 25.67
C GLU A 120 23.48 6.80 24.47
N LYS A 121 22.23 6.96 24.04
CA LYS A 121 21.69 6.22 22.90
C LYS A 121 22.35 6.63 21.57
N LEU A 122 22.73 7.89 21.40
CA LEU A 122 23.48 8.36 20.23
C LEU A 122 24.90 7.77 20.19
N HIS A 123 25.55 7.66 21.35
CA HIS A 123 26.87 7.05 21.48
C HIS A 123 26.81 5.54 21.23
N GLU A 124 25.80 4.83 21.76
CA GLU A 124 25.55 3.41 21.46
C GLU A 124 25.38 3.16 19.95
N MET A 125 24.79 4.12 19.24
CA MET A 125 24.59 4.06 17.79
C MET A 125 25.80 4.53 16.96
N GLY A 126 26.88 5.01 17.59
CA GLY A 126 28.05 5.58 16.91
C GLY A 126 27.74 6.83 16.07
N ARG A 127 26.79 7.66 16.53
CA ARG A 127 26.32 8.89 15.85
C ARG A 127 26.69 10.16 16.59
N ASP A 128 27.63 10.06 17.51
CA ASP A 128 28.20 11.06 18.41
C ASP A 128 29.26 11.97 17.74
N ASN A 129 29.22 12.17 16.42
CA ASN A 129 30.14 13.10 15.76
C ASN A 129 29.59 14.54 15.77
N PRO A 130 30.32 15.53 16.33
CA PRO A 130 29.95 16.94 16.34
C PRO A 130 30.45 17.67 15.08
N GLU A 131 30.14 17.17 13.89
CA GLU A 131 30.32 17.94 12.65
C GLU A 131 28.98 18.17 11.97
N CYS A 132 28.40 19.34 12.29
CA CYS A 132 27.55 20.18 11.45
C CYS A 132 27.53 21.58 12.06
#